data_AF-A0AB39U8N2-F1
#
_entry.id   AF-A0AB39U8N2-F1
#
_cell.length_a   1.000
_cell.length_b   1.000
_cell.length_c   1.000
_cell.angle_alpha   90.00
_cell.angle_beta   90.00
_cell.angle_gamma   90.00
#
_symmetry.space_group_name_H-M   'P 1'
#
loop_
_entity.id
_entity.type
_entity.pdbx_description
1 polymer ?
#
loop_
_entity_poly.entity_id
_entity_poly.type
_entity_poly.pdbx_seq_one_letter_code
_entity_poly.pdbx_strand_id
1 'polypeptide(L)'
;MDRLVEAIRRFDNPSVVGLDPTTALLPAPLLAQARDTAGATNTIKGRALWAASVAAQFVDFNQSVINAVKDIVPAVKVQIAMYEALGPVGVSAYVETCRAANQAGLYVIGDIKRGDIGSTAAAYASHLSGIPCPDSEISTSATEKELRSFPWYEDSVTVNPYLGSDGIMPFVDAAQQSDKDIFVLVRTSNPSSDEFQELITDDNRRVYEQVADKVVQWGSDTVGEQGFSRVGAVVGATHPSVGASLRARMPQAMFLIPGYGAQGGTASDVAAMFDVHGEGAIVNSSRGIIGAWRTDPACNSQLSVEDALQLVGKHARRAALDMRDSLNTALKERS
;
A
#
# COMPACT_ATOMS: atom_id res chain seq x y z
N MET A 1 8.21 11.80 2.00
CA MET A 1 6.86 12.10 1.46
C MET A 1 6.96 12.86 0.14
N ASP A 2 7.85 13.85 0.05
CA ASP A 2 8.06 14.68 -1.16
C ASP A 2 8.17 13.90 -2.47
N ARG A 3 8.96 12.80 -2.50
CA ARG A 3 9.07 11.96 -3.70
C ARG A 3 7.73 11.36 -4.15
N LEU A 4 6.83 11.03 -3.23
CA LEU A 4 5.49 10.55 -3.58
C LEU A 4 4.67 11.67 -4.21
N VAL A 5 4.70 12.88 -3.63
CA VAL A 5 3.99 14.07 -4.13
C VAL A 5 4.49 14.43 -5.53
N GLU A 6 5.80 14.45 -5.73
CA GLU A 6 6.43 14.69 -7.04
C GLU A 6 6.03 13.63 -8.07
N ALA A 7 5.98 12.36 -7.68
CA ALA A 7 5.52 11.29 -8.55
C ALA A 7 4.05 11.47 -8.94
N ILE A 8 3.16 11.80 -7.99
CA ILE A 8 1.74 12.07 -8.25
C ILE A 8 1.61 13.19 -9.30
N ARG A 9 2.32 14.31 -9.11
CA ARG A 9 2.33 15.45 -10.04
C ARG A 9 2.89 15.07 -11.41
N ARG A 10 4.02 14.36 -11.44
CA ARG A 10 4.68 13.93 -12.68
C ARG A 10 3.77 13.07 -13.56
N PHE A 11 3.04 12.15 -12.94
CA PHE A 11 2.14 11.25 -13.67
C PHE A 11 0.72 11.82 -13.85
N ASP A 12 0.42 12.98 -13.25
CA ASP A 12 -0.93 13.53 -13.10
C ASP A 12 -1.92 12.44 -12.64
N ASN A 13 -1.49 11.66 -11.65
CA ASN A 13 -2.20 10.44 -11.26
C ASN A 13 -2.15 10.21 -9.74
N PRO A 14 -3.24 10.50 -9.01
CA PRO A 14 -3.32 10.25 -7.57
C PRO A 14 -3.81 8.83 -7.25
N SER A 15 -3.45 7.81 -8.05
CA SER A 15 -3.81 6.41 -7.79
C SER A 15 -2.64 5.57 -7.27
N VAL A 16 -2.98 4.55 -6.48
CA VAL A 16 -2.08 3.46 -6.06
C VAL A 16 -2.63 2.14 -6.58
N VAL A 17 -1.79 1.33 -7.22
CA VAL A 17 -2.13 -0.03 -7.58
C VAL A 17 -1.86 -0.96 -6.40
N GLY A 18 -2.90 -1.61 -5.89
CA GLY A 18 -2.79 -2.59 -4.80
C GLY A 18 -2.41 -3.98 -5.31
N LEU A 19 -1.17 -4.39 -5.10
CA LEU A 19 -0.59 -5.69 -5.47
C LEU A 19 -0.89 -6.74 -4.38
N ASP A 20 -2.18 -7.03 -4.23
CA ASP A 20 -2.73 -7.92 -3.18
C ASP A 20 -3.23 -9.23 -3.83
N PRO A 21 -2.34 -10.08 -4.40
CA PRO A 21 -2.75 -11.28 -5.12
C PRO A 21 -3.40 -12.29 -4.18
N THR A 22 -4.32 -13.08 -4.73
CA THR A 22 -4.85 -14.28 -4.09
C THR A 22 -4.92 -15.37 -5.15
N THR A 23 -5.03 -16.63 -4.74
CA THR A 23 -5.23 -17.74 -5.70
C THR A 23 -6.49 -17.57 -6.55
N ALA A 24 -7.50 -16.84 -6.06
CA ALA A 24 -8.72 -16.49 -6.80
C ALA A 24 -8.52 -15.38 -7.85
N LEU A 25 -7.39 -14.65 -7.79
CA LEU A 25 -7.01 -13.61 -8.74
C LEU A 25 -5.91 -14.06 -9.70
N LEU A 26 -5.42 -15.30 -9.58
CA LEU A 26 -4.50 -15.87 -10.55
C LEU A 26 -5.27 -16.36 -11.78
N PRO A 27 -4.79 -16.09 -13.00
CA PRO A 27 -5.30 -16.72 -14.21
C PRO A 27 -5.21 -18.25 -14.13
N ALA A 28 -6.16 -18.94 -14.76
CA ALA A 28 -6.24 -20.40 -14.72
C ALA A 28 -4.94 -21.12 -15.11
N PRO A 29 -4.17 -20.68 -16.14
CA PRO A 29 -2.89 -21.30 -16.48
C PRO A 29 -1.84 -21.26 -15.35
N LEU A 30 -1.71 -20.12 -14.66
CA LEU A 30 -0.78 -19.97 -13.53
C LEU A 30 -1.19 -20.88 -12.35
N LEU A 31 -2.50 -20.92 -12.07
CA LEU A 31 -3.02 -21.77 -11.01
C LEU A 31 -2.85 -23.26 -11.33
N ALA A 32 -2.97 -23.66 -12.60
CA ALA A 32 -2.70 -25.03 -13.04
C ALA A 32 -1.22 -25.39 -12.86
N GLN A 33 -0.30 -24.52 -13.28
CA GLN A 33 1.14 -24.71 -13.07
C GLN A 33 1.50 -24.88 -11.59
N ALA A 34 0.84 -24.11 -10.70
CA ALA A 34 1.02 -24.25 -9.27
C ALA A 34 0.54 -25.60 -8.72
N ARG A 35 -0.59 -26.10 -9.23
CA ARG A 35 -1.14 -27.42 -8.87
C ARG A 35 -0.23 -28.55 -9.33
N ASP A 36 0.24 -28.49 -10.57
CA ASP A 36 1.08 -29.53 -11.17
C ASP A 36 2.41 -29.66 -10.42
N THR A 37 2.99 -28.53 -9.99
CA THR A 37 4.22 -28.51 -9.19
C THR A 37 4.02 -29.09 -7.79
N ALA A 38 2.88 -28.79 -7.15
CA ALA A 38 2.61 -29.19 -5.78
C ALA A 38 2.28 -30.68 -5.63
N GLY A 39 1.61 -31.27 -6.63
CA GLY A 39 1.07 -32.62 -6.54
C GLY A 39 0.04 -32.76 -5.41
N ALA A 40 0.13 -33.83 -4.62
CA ALA A 40 -0.84 -34.13 -3.56
C ALA A 40 -0.69 -33.21 -2.32
N THR A 41 -1.64 -32.29 -2.13
CA THR A 41 -1.65 -31.29 -1.04
C THR A 41 -2.18 -31.79 0.30
N ASN A 42 -2.52 -33.08 0.41
CA ASN A 42 -2.92 -33.71 1.68
C ASN A 42 -1.72 -34.04 2.60
N THR A 43 -0.48 -33.81 2.14
CA THR A 43 0.75 -34.00 2.92
C THR A 43 1.40 -32.66 3.29
N ILE A 44 2.24 -32.64 4.34
CA ILE A 44 3.03 -31.45 4.71
C ILE A 44 3.94 -31.03 3.56
N LYS A 45 4.63 -31.99 2.92
CA LYS A 45 5.50 -31.74 1.76
C LYS A 45 4.71 -31.12 0.59
N GLY A 46 3.54 -31.67 0.27
CA GLY A 46 2.68 -31.14 -0.79
C GLY A 46 2.17 -29.72 -0.48
N ARG A 47 1.82 -29.41 0.77
CA ARG A 47 1.46 -28.04 1.18
C ARG A 47 2.63 -27.07 1.10
N ALA A 48 3.84 -27.51 1.43
CA ALA A 48 5.04 -26.67 1.29
C ALA A 48 5.35 -26.36 -0.18
N LEU A 49 5.27 -27.37 -1.06
CA LEU A 49 5.44 -27.18 -2.51
C LEU A 49 4.33 -26.31 -3.11
N TRP A 50 3.10 -26.47 -2.65
CA TRP A 50 1.98 -25.59 -2.99
C TRP A 50 2.28 -24.14 -2.63
N ALA A 51 2.67 -23.88 -1.38
CA ALA A 51 2.98 -22.53 -0.92
C ALA A 51 4.12 -21.91 -1.74
N ALA A 52 5.21 -22.65 -1.98
CA ALA A 52 6.33 -22.19 -2.78
C ALA A 52 5.94 -21.88 -4.23
N SER A 53 5.12 -22.75 -4.84
CA SER A 53 4.69 -22.55 -6.23
C SER A 53 3.72 -21.38 -6.37
N VAL A 54 2.73 -21.26 -5.47
CA VAL A 54 1.82 -20.10 -5.44
C VAL A 54 2.58 -18.79 -5.18
N ALA A 55 3.57 -18.80 -4.29
CA ALA A 55 4.40 -17.63 -4.02
C ALA A 55 5.15 -17.17 -5.29
N ALA A 56 5.71 -18.10 -6.07
CA ALA A 56 6.31 -17.79 -7.37
C ALA A 56 5.28 -17.20 -8.35
N GLN A 57 4.08 -17.78 -8.44
CA GLN A 57 3.02 -17.26 -9.30
C GLN A 57 2.55 -15.85 -8.89
N PHE A 58 2.57 -15.52 -7.59
CA PHE A 58 2.27 -14.17 -7.11
C PHE A 58 3.31 -13.16 -7.60
N VAL A 59 4.59 -13.51 -7.59
CA VAL A 59 5.67 -12.66 -8.12
C VAL A 59 5.47 -12.41 -9.60
N ASP A 60 5.31 -13.46 -10.42
CA ASP A 60 5.17 -13.32 -11.88
C ASP A 60 3.93 -12.49 -12.25
N PHE A 61 2.81 -12.75 -11.56
CA PHE A 61 1.57 -12.00 -11.73
C PHE A 61 1.72 -10.51 -11.39
N ASN A 62 2.34 -10.19 -10.25
CA ASN A 62 2.54 -8.80 -9.88
C ASN A 62 3.59 -8.11 -10.75
N GLN A 63 4.63 -8.83 -11.18
CA GLN A 63 5.65 -8.31 -12.08
C GLN A 63 5.06 -7.91 -13.43
N SER A 64 4.08 -8.67 -13.96
CA SER A 64 3.38 -8.29 -15.19
C SER A 64 2.55 -7.02 -15.00
N VAL A 65 1.89 -6.87 -13.86
CA VAL A 65 1.15 -5.64 -13.50
C VAL A 65 2.12 -4.45 -13.39
N ILE A 66 3.20 -4.59 -12.60
CA ILE A 66 4.24 -3.55 -12.42
C ILE A 66 4.77 -3.09 -13.77
N ASN A 67 5.15 -4.02 -14.64
CA ASN A 67 5.68 -3.69 -15.96
C ASN A 67 4.69 -2.91 -16.83
N ALA A 68 3.39 -3.19 -16.69
CA ALA A 68 2.34 -2.55 -17.45
C ALA A 68 1.92 -1.17 -16.92
N VAL A 69 2.23 -0.84 -15.65
CA VAL A 69 1.77 0.41 -15.00
C VAL A 69 2.88 1.37 -14.58
N LYS A 70 4.15 0.93 -14.53
CA LYS A 70 5.29 1.70 -13.97
C LYS A 70 5.52 3.10 -14.56
N ASP A 71 5.05 3.34 -15.77
CA ASP A 71 5.16 4.61 -16.49
C ASP A 71 3.91 5.50 -16.38
N ILE A 72 2.86 5.06 -15.66
CA ILE A 72 1.59 5.78 -15.56
C ILE A 72 1.05 5.95 -14.13
N VAL A 73 1.59 5.25 -13.13
CA VAL A 73 1.19 5.39 -11.72
C VAL A 73 2.38 5.81 -10.85
N PRO A 74 2.17 6.60 -9.79
CA PRO A 74 3.24 7.02 -8.89
C PRO A 74 3.68 5.92 -7.92
N ALA A 75 2.77 5.01 -7.54
CA ALA A 75 2.95 4.14 -6.40
C ALA A 75 2.22 2.80 -6.53
N VAL A 76 2.71 1.82 -5.78
CA VAL A 76 2.03 0.55 -5.50
C VAL A 76 1.88 0.36 -4.00
N LYS A 77 0.89 -0.43 -3.60
CA LYS A 77 0.70 -0.87 -2.22
C LYS A 77 0.71 -2.40 -2.19
N VAL A 78 1.44 -3.00 -1.27
CA VAL A 78 1.57 -4.46 -1.16
C VAL A 78 1.02 -4.92 0.19
N GLN A 79 -0.08 -5.68 0.21
CA GLN A 79 -0.68 -6.22 1.43
C GLN A 79 0.05 -7.48 1.89
N ILE A 80 0.94 -7.35 2.88
CA ILE A 80 1.80 -8.43 3.39
C ILE A 80 1.04 -9.69 3.84
N ALA A 81 -0.18 -9.54 4.37
CA ALA A 81 -1.01 -10.66 4.81
C ALA A 81 -1.30 -11.70 3.70
N MET A 82 -1.40 -11.27 2.43
CA MET A 82 -1.61 -12.19 1.30
C MET A 82 -0.42 -13.12 1.08
N TYR A 83 0.76 -12.66 1.50
CA TYR A 83 2.03 -13.37 1.37
C TYR A 83 2.34 -14.18 2.62
N GLU A 84 2.15 -13.61 3.82
CA GLU A 84 2.33 -14.32 5.10
C GLU A 84 1.48 -15.60 5.19
N ALA A 85 0.31 -15.63 4.53
CA ALA A 85 -0.53 -16.83 4.42
C ALA A 85 0.18 -18.04 3.77
N LEU A 86 1.27 -17.82 3.02
CA LEU A 86 2.11 -18.86 2.40
C LEU A 86 3.35 -19.19 3.24
N GLY A 87 3.49 -18.61 4.44
CA GLY A 87 4.63 -18.80 5.32
C GLY A 87 5.92 -18.12 4.81
N PRO A 88 7.11 -18.61 5.18
CA PRO A 88 8.38 -17.96 4.85
C PRO A 88 8.62 -17.70 3.36
N VAL A 89 8.22 -18.64 2.49
CA VAL A 89 8.33 -18.48 1.03
C VAL A 89 7.45 -17.35 0.50
N GLY A 90 6.31 -17.10 1.15
CA GLY A 90 5.47 -15.96 0.85
C GLY A 90 6.14 -14.64 1.23
N VAL A 91 6.77 -14.57 2.41
CA VAL A 91 7.55 -13.38 2.81
C VAL A 91 8.69 -13.11 1.82
N SER A 92 9.35 -14.15 1.30
CA SER A 92 10.32 -13.98 0.21
C SER A 92 9.68 -13.41 -1.07
N ALA A 93 8.50 -13.88 -1.46
CA ALA A 93 7.76 -13.35 -2.61
C ALA A 93 7.25 -11.90 -2.39
N TYR A 94 6.94 -11.52 -1.15
CA TYR A 94 6.62 -10.15 -0.77
C TYR A 94 7.81 -9.23 -1.03
N VAL A 95 8.98 -9.59 -0.49
CA VAL A 95 10.24 -8.86 -0.70
C VAL A 95 10.57 -8.74 -2.18
N GLU A 96 10.43 -9.84 -2.93
CA GLU A 96 10.66 -9.87 -4.37
C GLU A 96 9.73 -8.91 -5.13
N THR A 97 8.44 -8.87 -4.75
CA THR A 97 7.45 -7.96 -5.34
C THR A 97 7.78 -6.49 -5.03
N CYS A 98 8.10 -6.17 -3.77
CA CYS A 98 8.52 -4.83 -3.36
C CYS A 98 9.79 -4.40 -4.10
N ARG A 99 10.78 -5.29 -4.21
CA ARG A 99 12.02 -5.06 -4.96
C ARG A 99 11.75 -4.75 -6.42
N ALA A 100 10.92 -5.55 -7.08
CA ALA A 100 10.54 -5.34 -8.48
C ALA A 100 9.89 -3.97 -8.70
N ALA A 101 8.97 -3.58 -7.81
CA ALA A 101 8.30 -2.28 -7.90
C ALA A 101 9.26 -1.11 -7.65
N ASN A 102 10.11 -1.21 -6.62
CA ASN A 102 11.12 -0.21 -6.30
C ASN A 102 12.12 -0.03 -7.46
N GLN A 103 12.62 -1.14 -8.04
CA GLN A 103 13.51 -1.12 -9.21
C GLN A 103 12.83 -0.56 -10.47
N ALA A 104 11.50 -0.65 -10.57
CA ALA A 104 10.72 -0.02 -11.63
C ALA A 104 10.52 1.49 -11.42
N GLY A 105 11.02 2.06 -10.30
CA GLY A 105 10.91 3.48 -9.97
C GLY A 105 9.59 3.87 -9.32
N LEU A 106 8.78 2.91 -8.88
CA LEU A 106 7.51 3.13 -8.19
C LEU A 106 7.76 3.37 -6.70
N TYR A 107 6.96 4.25 -6.10
CA TYR A 107 6.92 4.39 -4.65
C TYR A 107 6.18 3.18 -4.03
N VAL A 108 6.81 2.48 -3.08
CA VAL A 108 6.28 1.23 -2.52
C VAL A 108 5.69 1.44 -1.13
N ILE A 109 4.39 1.17 -0.97
CA ILE A 109 3.68 1.22 0.32
C ILE A 109 3.52 -0.21 0.86
N GLY A 110 4.24 -0.55 1.94
CA GLY A 110 4.08 -1.78 2.67
C GLY A 110 2.86 -1.73 3.59
N ASP A 111 1.78 -2.42 3.23
CA ASP A 111 0.54 -2.37 3.99
C ASP A 111 0.54 -3.38 5.14
N ILE A 112 1.38 -3.15 6.16
CA ILE A 112 1.68 -4.12 7.23
C ILE A 112 0.84 -3.94 8.50
N LYS A 113 0.24 -2.76 8.71
CA LYS A 113 -0.64 -2.39 9.84
C LYS A 113 -0.13 -2.81 11.22
N ARG A 114 1.18 -2.71 11.48
CA ARG A 114 1.79 -3.11 12.76
C ARG A 114 1.35 -2.17 13.89
N GLY A 115 1.25 -2.69 15.11
CA GLY A 115 0.77 -1.94 16.27
C GLY A 115 1.16 -2.65 17.57
N ASP A 116 2.44 -2.62 17.88
CA ASP A 116 3.04 -3.10 19.13
C ASP A 116 3.66 -1.91 19.89
N ILE A 117 4.40 -2.12 20.98
CA ILE A 117 5.05 -1.05 21.76
C ILE A 117 6.55 -1.28 21.96
N GLY A 118 7.28 -0.20 22.26
CA GLY A 118 8.66 -0.25 22.72
C GLY A 118 9.60 -1.00 21.78
N SER A 119 10.37 -1.96 22.31
CA SER A 119 11.34 -2.73 21.52
C SER A 119 10.72 -3.56 20.41
N THR A 120 9.48 -4.03 20.57
CA THR A 120 8.79 -4.81 19.53
C THR A 120 8.34 -3.90 18.39
N ALA A 121 7.83 -2.71 18.70
CA ALA A 121 7.54 -1.69 17.69
C ALA A 121 8.82 -1.30 16.92
N ALA A 122 9.95 -1.13 17.61
CA ALA A 122 11.24 -0.86 16.97
C ALA A 122 11.70 -1.99 16.04
N ALA A 123 11.48 -3.26 16.41
CA ALA A 123 11.77 -4.40 15.54
C ALA A 123 10.89 -4.42 14.27
N TYR A 124 9.63 -4.01 14.38
CA TYR A 124 8.78 -3.82 13.19
C TYR A 124 9.17 -2.59 12.37
N ALA A 125 9.69 -1.53 12.99
CA ALA A 125 10.17 -0.34 12.30
C ALA A 125 11.39 -0.61 11.39
N SER A 126 12.06 -1.75 11.56
CA SER A 126 13.08 -2.27 10.63
C SER A 126 12.59 -2.51 9.20
N HIS A 127 11.27 -2.54 8.96
CA HIS A 127 10.71 -2.41 7.61
C HIS A 127 11.22 -1.14 6.90
N LEU A 128 11.39 -0.04 7.64
CA LEU A 128 11.86 1.24 7.14
C LEU A 128 13.37 1.42 7.31
N SER A 129 13.90 1.12 8.50
CA SER A 129 15.31 1.36 8.83
C SER A 129 16.26 0.24 8.40
N GLY A 130 15.73 -0.88 7.92
CA GLY A 130 16.51 -2.02 7.45
C GLY A 130 16.94 -2.99 8.54
N ILE A 131 17.99 -3.77 8.24
CA ILE A 131 18.50 -4.80 9.15
C ILE A 131 19.16 -4.12 10.35
N PRO A 132 18.72 -4.38 11.60
CA PRO A 132 19.41 -3.88 12.77
C PRO A 132 20.86 -4.37 12.79
N CYS A 133 21.80 -3.44 12.83
CA CYS A 133 23.22 -3.71 12.90
C CYS A 133 23.82 -2.86 14.03
N PRO A 134 24.59 -3.45 14.97
CA PRO A 134 25.29 -2.66 15.99
C PRO A 134 26.24 -1.65 15.34
N ASP A 135 26.35 -0.45 15.91
CA ASP A 135 27.22 0.61 15.37
C ASP A 135 28.68 0.17 15.17
N SER A 136 29.16 -0.77 16.00
CA SER A 136 30.50 -1.35 15.90
C SER A 136 30.74 -2.16 14.63
N GLU A 137 29.68 -2.59 13.94
CA GLU A 137 29.70 -3.44 12.74
C GLU A 137 29.32 -2.66 11.46
N ILE A 138 28.94 -1.38 11.58
CA ILE A 138 28.60 -0.54 10.42
C ILE A 138 29.89 -0.10 9.73
N SER A 139 30.18 -0.69 8.57
CA SER A 139 31.26 -0.21 7.71
C SER A 139 30.94 1.20 7.19
N THR A 140 31.85 2.16 7.44
CA THR A 140 31.75 3.55 6.94
C THR A 140 31.95 3.67 5.43
N SER A 141 32.13 2.55 4.71
CA SER A 141 32.36 2.52 3.27
C SER A 141 31.11 2.23 2.44
N ALA A 142 29.96 1.98 3.06
CA ALA A 142 28.73 1.69 2.34
C ALA A 142 28.23 2.95 1.61
N THR A 143 28.02 2.84 0.30
CA THR A 143 27.45 3.90 -0.52
C THR A 143 25.97 4.12 -0.17
N GLU A 144 25.45 5.33 -0.43
CA GLU A 144 24.02 5.64 -0.26
C GLU A 144 23.10 4.64 -1.01
N LYS A 145 23.60 4.07 -2.11
CA LYS A 145 22.93 3.04 -2.91
C LYS A 145 22.90 1.66 -2.22
N GLU A 146 23.95 1.30 -1.49
CA GLU A 146 24.01 0.07 -0.70
C GLU A 146 23.12 0.19 0.54
N LEU A 147 23.09 1.37 1.17
CA LEU A 147 22.13 1.68 2.24
C LEU A 147 20.69 1.58 1.72
N ARG A 148 20.37 2.12 0.54
CA ARG A 148 19.02 1.98 -0.06
C ARG A 148 18.67 0.55 -0.53
N SER A 149 19.60 -0.40 -0.50
CA SER A 149 19.37 -1.81 -0.85
C SER A 149 18.91 -2.63 0.36
N PHE A 150 18.04 -2.03 1.18
CA PHE A 150 17.45 -2.66 2.35
C PHE A 150 16.54 -3.83 1.98
N PRO A 151 16.43 -4.87 2.83
CA PRO A 151 15.77 -6.13 2.48
C PRO A 151 14.29 -6.00 2.17
N TRP A 152 13.64 -4.89 2.55
CA TRP A 152 12.19 -4.74 2.44
C TRP A 152 11.73 -3.91 1.23
N TYR A 153 12.58 -3.03 0.68
CA TYR A 153 12.30 -2.17 -0.49
C TYR A 153 11.05 -1.27 -0.39
N GLU A 154 10.43 -1.18 0.79
CA GLU A 154 9.31 -0.29 1.06
C GLU A 154 9.79 1.15 1.19
N ASP A 155 8.95 2.08 0.80
CA ASP A 155 9.14 3.52 0.95
C ASP A 155 8.29 4.11 2.06
N SER A 156 7.19 3.44 2.37
CA SER A 156 6.39 3.69 3.56
C SER A 156 5.73 2.43 4.07
N VAL A 157 5.23 2.48 5.31
CA VAL A 157 4.43 1.40 5.90
C VAL A 157 3.15 1.90 6.55
N THR A 158 2.11 1.07 6.60
CA THR A 158 0.91 1.34 7.40
C THR A 158 1.08 0.89 8.85
N VAL A 159 0.60 1.68 9.80
CA VAL A 159 0.71 1.42 11.25
C VAL A 159 -0.60 1.68 11.99
N ASN A 160 -0.87 0.90 13.04
CA ASN A 160 -2.06 1.01 13.88
C ASN A 160 -1.74 1.79 15.16
N PRO A 161 -2.40 2.93 15.42
CA PRO A 161 -2.09 3.83 16.54
C PRO A 161 -2.73 3.43 17.87
N TYR A 162 -3.42 2.29 17.95
CA TYR A 162 -4.22 1.93 19.13
C TYR A 162 -3.46 2.00 20.46
N LEU A 163 -2.17 1.64 20.46
CA LEU A 163 -1.32 1.64 21.65
C LEU A 163 -0.67 3.01 21.95
N GLY A 164 -1.02 4.05 21.19
CA GLY A 164 -0.54 5.41 21.39
C GLY A 164 0.87 5.66 20.87
N SER A 165 1.50 6.73 21.37
CA SER A 165 2.82 7.19 20.91
C SER A 165 3.90 6.13 21.03
N ASP A 166 3.86 5.28 22.07
CA ASP A 166 4.86 4.24 22.30
C ASP A 166 4.90 3.17 21.18
N GLY A 167 3.80 3.05 20.42
CA GLY A 167 3.73 2.19 19.24
C GLY A 167 3.97 2.90 17.91
N ILE A 168 3.94 4.24 17.88
CA ILE A 168 4.07 5.03 16.65
C ILE A 168 5.45 5.68 16.53
N MET A 169 5.98 6.26 17.61
CA MET A 169 7.25 6.99 17.59
C MET A 169 8.43 6.15 17.06
N PRO A 170 8.56 4.84 17.37
CA PRO A 170 9.62 4.04 16.76
C PRO A 170 9.59 4.01 15.23
N PHE A 171 8.40 4.06 14.62
CA PHE A 171 8.27 4.14 13.17
C PHE A 171 8.51 5.55 12.62
N VAL A 172 8.13 6.59 13.35
CA VAL A 172 8.44 7.99 12.99
C VAL A 172 9.96 8.20 12.96
N ASP A 173 10.65 7.72 13.99
CA ASP A 173 12.12 7.82 14.10
C ASP A 173 12.81 7.07 12.96
N ALA A 174 12.38 5.82 12.69
CA ALA A 174 12.92 5.03 11.57
C ALA A 174 12.63 5.69 10.21
N ALA A 175 11.44 6.27 10.03
CA ALA A 175 11.07 6.98 8.83
C ALA A 175 11.97 8.19 8.58
N GLN A 176 12.25 8.97 9.62
CA GLN A 176 13.13 10.13 9.55
C GLN A 176 14.58 9.74 9.26
N GLN A 177 15.10 8.69 9.90
CA GLN A 177 16.48 8.23 9.74
C GLN A 177 16.77 7.68 8.34
N SER A 178 15.79 7.10 7.67
CA SER A 178 15.98 6.38 6.39
C SER A 178 15.31 7.05 5.19
N ASP A 179 14.84 8.28 5.35
CA ASP A 179 14.09 9.02 4.33
C ASP A 179 12.88 8.22 3.79
N LYS A 180 12.08 7.71 4.74
CA LYS A 180 10.85 6.95 4.51
C LYS A 180 9.65 7.65 5.14
N ASP A 181 8.47 7.04 5.02
CA ASP A 181 7.21 7.60 5.51
C ASP A 181 6.34 6.53 6.22
N ILE A 182 5.29 6.97 6.91
CA ILE A 182 4.27 6.09 7.50
C ILE A 182 2.86 6.56 7.19
N PHE A 183 1.92 5.62 7.19
CA PHE A 183 0.48 5.90 7.09
C PHE A 183 -0.25 5.32 8.31
N VAL A 184 -0.72 6.20 9.19
CA VAL A 184 -1.40 5.83 10.43
C VAL A 184 -2.87 5.55 10.17
N LEU A 185 -3.42 4.45 10.71
CA LEU A 185 -4.86 4.17 10.61
C LEU A 185 -5.68 5.20 11.41
N VAL A 186 -6.50 6.02 10.72
CA VAL A 186 -7.35 7.05 11.36
C VAL A 186 -8.82 6.68 11.28
N ARG A 187 -9.37 6.61 10.07
CA ARG A 187 -10.78 6.23 9.81
C ARG A 187 -10.82 5.21 8.70
N THR A 188 -11.29 4.00 8.97
CA THR A 188 -11.33 2.92 7.97
C THR A 188 -12.75 2.74 7.41
N SER A 189 -12.86 2.12 6.24
CA SER A 189 -14.11 1.95 5.48
C SER A 189 -14.85 0.63 5.76
N ASN A 190 -14.36 -0.21 6.68
CA ASN A 190 -15.00 -1.49 6.98
C ASN A 190 -16.31 -1.32 7.77
N PRO A 191 -17.30 -2.23 7.64
CA PRO A 191 -18.61 -2.09 8.27
C PRO A 191 -18.58 -1.92 9.81
N SER A 192 -17.65 -2.58 10.49
CA SER A 192 -17.51 -2.53 11.96
C SER A 192 -16.62 -1.39 12.47
N SER A 193 -16.15 -0.50 11.59
CA SER A 193 -15.23 0.58 11.97
C SER A 193 -15.82 1.51 13.04
N ASP A 194 -17.15 1.65 13.07
CA ASP A 194 -17.90 2.49 14.00
C ASP A 194 -17.85 1.97 15.45
N GLU A 195 -17.53 0.69 15.68
CA GLU A 195 -17.49 0.10 17.03
C GLU A 195 -16.51 0.82 17.96
N PHE A 196 -15.39 1.30 17.41
CA PHE A 196 -14.38 2.04 18.16
C PHE A 196 -14.16 3.46 17.66
N GLN A 197 -14.12 3.66 16.34
CA GLN A 197 -13.67 4.92 15.76
C GLN A 197 -14.69 6.05 15.98
N GLU A 198 -15.98 5.71 16.05
CA GLU A 198 -17.09 6.64 16.25
C GLU A 198 -17.47 6.86 17.72
N LEU A 199 -16.80 6.18 18.67
CA LEU A 199 -17.00 6.41 20.10
C LEU A 199 -16.70 7.88 20.44
N ILE A 200 -17.53 8.47 21.27
CA ILE A 200 -17.44 9.87 21.70
C ILE A 200 -16.64 9.92 23.01
N THR A 201 -15.61 10.76 23.05
CA THR A 201 -14.80 11.06 24.23
C THR A 201 -15.44 12.15 25.09
N ASP A 202 -14.95 12.35 26.32
CA ASP A 202 -15.54 13.30 27.30
C ASP A 202 -15.56 14.76 26.82
N ASP A 203 -14.70 15.11 25.86
CA ASP A 203 -14.66 16.42 25.20
C ASP A 203 -15.58 16.51 23.95
N ASN A 204 -16.50 15.55 23.80
CA ASN A 204 -17.50 15.47 22.73
C ASN A 204 -16.90 15.34 21.31
N ARG A 205 -15.67 14.82 21.20
CA ARG A 205 -15.03 14.45 19.93
C ARG A 205 -15.04 12.95 19.74
N ARG A 206 -14.89 12.47 18.51
CA ARG A 206 -14.82 11.04 18.21
C ARG A 206 -13.40 10.51 18.37
N VAL A 207 -13.24 9.21 18.61
CA VAL A 207 -11.91 8.60 18.74
C VAL A 207 -11.04 8.84 17.49
N TYR A 208 -11.59 8.70 16.28
CA TYR A 208 -10.80 8.95 15.06
C TYR A 208 -10.31 10.40 14.96
N GLU A 209 -11.04 11.35 15.55
CA GLU A 209 -10.68 12.76 15.57
C GLU A 209 -9.47 13.02 16.49
N GLN A 210 -9.40 12.32 17.63
CA GLN A 210 -8.24 12.36 18.53
C GLN A 210 -7.01 11.76 17.85
N VAL A 211 -7.19 10.65 17.13
CA VAL A 211 -6.11 10.03 16.36
C VAL A 211 -5.62 10.97 15.25
N ALA A 212 -6.53 11.69 14.59
CA ALA A 212 -6.17 12.70 13.58
C ALA A 212 -5.29 13.83 14.16
N ASP A 213 -5.60 14.33 15.36
CA ASP A 213 -4.74 15.30 16.04
C ASP A 213 -3.36 14.73 16.38
N LYS A 214 -3.30 13.45 16.77
CA LYS A 214 -2.04 12.76 17.03
C LYS A 214 -1.21 12.59 15.78
N VAL A 215 -1.82 12.33 14.63
CA VAL A 215 -1.12 12.30 13.33
C VAL A 215 -0.43 13.64 13.05
N VAL A 216 -1.13 14.76 13.26
CA VAL A 216 -0.54 16.11 13.11
C VAL A 216 0.59 16.32 14.11
N GLN A 217 0.39 15.92 15.37
CA GLN A 217 1.41 16.05 16.41
C GLN A 217 2.67 15.23 16.10
N TRP A 218 2.54 13.96 15.73
CA TRP A 218 3.68 13.09 15.40
C TRP A 218 4.40 13.54 14.13
N GLY A 219 3.67 14.20 13.22
CA GLY A 219 4.20 14.64 11.93
C GLY A 219 4.81 16.05 11.92
N SER A 220 4.66 16.85 12.97
CA SER A 220 4.95 18.30 12.94
C SER A 220 6.36 18.65 12.53
N ASP A 221 7.33 17.85 12.98
CA ASP A 221 8.76 18.13 12.80
C ASP A 221 9.34 17.46 11.54
N THR A 222 8.48 16.83 10.72
CA THR A 222 8.86 16.03 9.55
C THR A 222 8.20 16.51 8.25
N VAL A 223 7.70 17.75 8.23
CA VAL A 223 7.13 18.38 7.02
C VAL A 223 8.21 18.61 5.99
N GLY A 224 8.05 17.99 4.82
CA GLY A 224 8.97 18.11 3.69
C GLY A 224 8.78 19.39 2.86
N GLU A 225 9.57 19.50 1.79
CA GLU A 225 9.58 20.67 0.90
C GLU A 225 8.26 20.83 0.15
N GLN A 226 7.54 19.72 -0.08
CA GLN A 226 6.23 19.75 -0.75
C GLN A 226 5.08 20.05 0.22
N GLY A 227 5.37 20.39 1.48
CA GLY A 227 4.37 20.79 2.48
C GLY A 227 3.66 19.63 3.18
N PHE A 228 4.06 18.38 2.91
CA PHE A 228 3.50 17.19 3.53
C PHE A 228 4.49 16.53 4.50
N SER A 229 3.96 16.08 5.64
CA SER A 229 4.70 15.34 6.68
C SER A 229 5.01 13.91 6.24
N ARG A 230 6.06 13.32 6.83
CA ARG A 230 6.34 11.87 6.76
C ARG A 230 5.24 11.02 7.41
N VAL A 231 4.42 11.61 8.27
CA VAL A 231 3.28 10.95 8.92
C VAL A 231 2.00 11.25 8.13
N GLY A 232 1.62 10.32 7.27
CA GLY A 232 0.34 10.30 6.58
C GLY A 232 -0.76 9.60 7.37
N ALA A 233 -1.97 9.59 6.81
CA ALA A 233 -3.16 8.98 7.41
C ALA A 233 -3.83 8.01 6.44
N VAL A 234 -4.36 6.90 6.94
CA VAL A 234 -5.29 6.04 6.22
C VAL A 234 -6.70 6.49 6.53
N VAL A 235 -7.41 6.95 5.50
CA VAL A 235 -8.77 7.50 5.60
C VAL A 235 -9.66 6.85 4.54
N GLY A 236 -10.68 6.12 4.96
CA GLY A 236 -11.60 5.39 4.09
C GLY A 236 -12.64 6.27 3.42
N ALA A 237 -13.03 5.91 2.19
CA ALA A 237 -13.92 6.65 1.30
C ALA A 237 -15.43 6.64 1.66
N THR A 238 -15.83 6.25 2.88
CA THR A 238 -17.24 5.94 3.18
C THR A 238 -18.15 7.15 3.41
N HIS A 239 -17.61 8.25 3.94
CA HIS A 239 -18.39 9.45 4.25
C HIS A 239 -17.68 10.72 3.76
N PRO A 240 -18.13 11.34 2.66
CA PRO A 240 -17.47 12.52 2.08
C PRO A 240 -17.31 13.70 3.05
N SER A 241 -18.31 13.94 3.91
CA SER A 241 -18.27 15.00 4.93
C SER A 241 -17.22 14.76 6.01
N VAL A 242 -17.06 13.50 6.45
CA VAL A 242 -16.00 13.09 7.40
C VAL A 242 -14.63 13.26 6.73
N GLY A 243 -14.51 12.85 5.46
CA GLY A 243 -13.30 13.05 4.68
C GLY A 243 -12.87 14.52 4.58
N ALA A 244 -13.81 15.41 4.26
CA ALA A 244 -13.57 16.87 4.19
C ALA A 244 -13.13 17.45 5.55
N SER A 245 -13.82 17.05 6.62
CA SER A 245 -13.48 17.49 7.99
C SER A 245 -12.08 17.03 8.39
N LEU A 246 -11.73 15.78 8.11
CA LEU A 246 -10.39 15.24 8.38
C LEU A 246 -9.33 15.92 7.53
N ARG A 247 -9.60 16.22 6.26
CA ARG A 247 -8.67 16.95 5.39
C ARG A 247 -8.37 18.33 5.97
N ALA A 248 -9.40 19.07 6.40
CA ALA A 248 -9.22 20.38 7.04
C ALA A 248 -8.44 20.29 8.35
N ARG A 249 -8.61 19.21 9.11
CA ARG A 249 -7.95 18.99 10.41
C ARG A 249 -6.48 18.59 10.30
N MET A 250 -6.12 17.83 9.27
CA MET A 250 -4.76 17.31 9.09
C MET A 250 -4.05 17.87 7.85
N PRO A 251 -4.01 19.19 7.57
CA PRO A 251 -3.67 19.74 6.24
C PRO A 251 -2.35 19.26 5.65
N GLN A 252 -1.36 18.89 6.48
CA GLN A 252 -0.03 18.43 6.07
C GLN A 252 0.10 16.90 5.96
N ALA A 253 -0.94 16.13 6.25
CA ALA A 253 -0.89 14.67 6.14
C ALA A 253 -1.33 14.19 4.75
N MET A 254 -0.51 13.37 4.09
CA MET A 254 -0.94 12.64 2.90
C MET A 254 -1.97 11.58 3.29
N PHE A 255 -3.12 11.55 2.61
CA PHE A 255 -4.15 10.53 2.85
C PHE A 255 -3.96 9.34 1.91
N LEU A 256 -3.76 8.16 2.46
CA LEU A 256 -3.92 6.89 1.75
C LEU A 256 -5.38 6.45 1.85
N ILE A 257 -6.09 6.48 0.73
CA ILE A 257 -7.52 6.19 0.68
C ILE A 257 -7.75 4.77 0.13
N PRO A 258 -8.03 3.77 0.98
CA PRO A 258 -8.40 2.45 0.51
C PRO A 258 -9.86 2.40 0.07
N GLY A 259 -10.18 1.43 -0.79
CA GLY A 259 -11.58 1.01 -1.01
C GLY A 259 -12.26 1.56 -2.27
N TYR A 260 -11.54 2.25 -3.15
CA TYR A 260 -12.08 2.71 -4.44
C TYR A 260 -12.64 1.55 -5.27
N GLY A 261 -13.88 1.70 -5.75
CA GLY A 261 -14.60 0.71 -6.56
C GLY A 261 -15.08 -0.52 -5.77
N ALA A 262 -14.18 -1.32 -5.18
CA ALA A 262 -14.52 -2.60 -4.57
C ALA A 262 -15.26 -2.50 -3.23
N GLN A 263 -15.21 -1.34 -2.56
CA GLN A 263 -15.95 -1.06 -1.32
C GLN A 263 -17.00 0.06 -1.52
N GLY A 264 -17.35 0.35 -2.78
CA GLY A 264 -18.40 1.32 -3.12
C GLY A 264 -17.97 2.79 -3.17
N GLY A 265 -16.73 3.12 -2.81
CA GLY A 265 -16.23 4.50 -2.92
C GLY A 265 -16.07 4.92 -4.38
N THR A 266 -16.67 6.05 -4.74
CA THR A 266 -16.57 6.67 -6.07
C THR A 266 -15.50 7.75 -6.11
N ALA A 267 -15.15 8.22 -7.31
CA ALA A 267 -14.22 9.35 -7.47
C ALA A 267 -14.75 10.64 -6.82
N SER A 268 -16.08 10.83 -6.83
CA SER A 268 -16.72 11.99 -6.21
C SER A 268 -16.64 11.93 -4.68
N ASP A 269 -16.80 10.73 -4.09
CA ASP A 269 -16.74 10.56 -2.63
C ASP A 269 -15.36 10.90 -2.05
N VAL A 270 -14.31 10.56 -2.80
CA VAL A 270 -12.91 10.81 -2.38
C VAL A 270 -12.42 12.20 -2.74
N ALA A 271 -13.06 12.90 -3.69
CA ALA A 271 -12.64 14.24 -4.10
C ALA A 271 -12.61 15.24 -2.94
N ALA A 272 -13.51 15.08 -1.96
CA ALA A 272 -13.56 15.92 -0.75
C ALA A 272 -12.35 15.73 0.20
N MET A 273 -11.56 14.68 0.02
CA MET A 273 -10.38 14.36 0.83
C MET A 273 -9.09 14.98 0.28
N PHE A 274 -9.13 15.57 -0.91
CA PHE A 274 -8.02 16.33 -1.48
C PHE A 274 -8.07 17.79 -1.01
N ASP A 275 -6.93 18.46 -0.96
CA ASP A 275 -6.88 19.90 -0.65
C ASP A 275 -7.41 20.76 -1.81
N VAL A 276 -7.39 22.09 -1.65
CA VAL A 276 -7.88 23.06 -2.64
C VAL A 276 -7.13 23.03 -3.98
N HIS A 277 -5.94 22.43 -4.02
CA HIS A 277 -5.12 22.27 -5.21
C HIS A 277 -5.29 20.88 -5.86
N GLY A 278 -6.11 20.02 -5.28
CA GLY A 278 -6.29 18.64 -5.74
C GLY A 278 -5.15 17.72 -5.30
N GLU A 279 -4.45 18.05 -4.20
CA GLU A 279 -3.33 17.30 -3.65
C GLU A 279 -3.65 16.71 -2.27
N GLY A 280 -2.65 16.07 -1.65
CA GLY A 280 -2.72 15.56 -0.28
C GLY A 280 -3.49 14.26 -0.09
N ALA A 281 -3.90 13.59 -1.17
CA ALA A 281 -4.44 12.24 -1.11
C ALA A 281 -3.96 11.36 -2.27
N ILE A 282 -3.93 10.05 -2.02
CA ILE A 282 -3.64 9.02 -2.99
C ILE A 282 -4.59 7.83 -2.79
N VAL A 283 -5.20 7.35 -3.87
CA VAL A 283 -6.36 6.46 -3.83
C VAL A 283 -5.96 5.06 -4.27
N ASN A 284 -6.12 4.08 -3.38
CA ASN A 284 -5.73 2.70 -3.64
C ASN A 284 -6.88 1.87 -4.24
N SER A 285 -6.60 1.19 -5.35
CA SER A 285 -7.44 0.12 -5.91
C SER A 285 -6.61 -1.14 -6.13
N SER A 286 -7.02 -2.23 -5.49
CA SER A 286 -6.40 -3.55 -5.68
C SER A 286 -7.19 -4.37 -6.69
N ARG A 287 -8.23 -5.08 -6.24
CA ARG A 287 -9.08 -5.98 -7.07
C ARG A 287 -9.64 -5.31 -8.33
N GLY A 288 -9.92 -4.01 -8.29
CA GLY A 288 -10.41 -3.25 -9.45
C GLY A 288 -9.37 -3.10 -10.57
N ILE A 289 -8.07 -3.21 -10.27
CA ILE A 289 -6.98 -3.12 -11.24
C ILE A 289 -6.42 -4.51 -11.53
N ILE A 290 -5.88 -5.21 -10.52
CA ILE A 290 -5.22 -6.50 -10.74
C ILE A 290 -6.21 -7.61 -11.13
N GLY A 291 -7.49 -7.45 -10.82
CA GLY A 291 -8.54 -8.39 -11.16
C GLY A 291 -9.38 -8.00 -12.38
N ALA A 292 -9.04 -6.90 -13.08
CA ALA A 292 -9.82 -6.36 -14.20
C ALA A 292 -9.90 -7.31 -15.39
N TRP A 293 -8.87 -8.13 -15.59
CA TRP A 293 -8.81 -9.11 -16.68
C TRP A 293 -9.92 -10.17 -16.64
N ARG A 294 -10.53 -10.41 -15.47
CA ARG A 294 -11.52 -11.49 -15.27
C ARG A 294 -12.81 -11.31 -16.07
N THR A 295 -13.09 -10.08 -16.51
CA THR A 295 -14.28 -9.79 -17.34
C THR A 295 -14.01 -9.98 -18.83
N ASP A 296 -12.76 -10.23 -19.24
CA ASP A 296 -12.43 -10.46 -20.64
C ASP A 296 -12.80 -11.89 -21.06
N PRO A 297 -13.67 -12.08 -22.06
CA PRO A 297 -14.02 -13.41 -22.58
C PRO A 297 -12.82 -14.21 -23.13
N ALA A 298 -11.75 -13.52 -23.53
CA ALA A 298 -10.51 -14.17 -23.96
C ALA A 298 -9.78 -14.86 -22.80
N CYS A 299 -10.09 -14.54 -21.54
CA CYS A 299 -9.50 -15.22 -20.41
C CYS A 299 -10.12 -16.59 -20.19
N ASN A 300 -9.39 -17.63 -20.60
CA ASN A 300 -9.79 -19.01 -20.42
C ASN A 300 -8.58 -19.90 -20.09
N SER A 301 -8.85 -21.17 -19.76
CA SER A 301 -7.82 -22.13 -19.34
C SER A 301 -6.90 -22.62 -20.46
N GLN A 302 -7.16 -22.25 -21.73
CA GLN A 302 -6.35 -22.66 -22.87
C GLN A 302 -5.23 -21.66 -23.20
N LEU A 303 -5.23 -20.48 -22.56
CA LEU A 303 -4.15 -19.51 -22.71
C LEU A 303 -2.83 -20.10 -22.23
N SER A 304 -1.74 -19.71 -22.90
CA SER A 304 -0.41 -19.89 -22.33
C SER A 304 -0.24 -19.01 -21.08
N VAL A 305 0.72 -19.35 -20.23
CA VAL A 305 1.08 -18.52 -19.06
C VAL A 305 1.49 -17.11 -19.51
N GLU A 306 2.25 -17.01 -20.59
CA GLU A 306 2.69 -15.73 -21.14
C GLU A 306 1.50 -14.87 -21.61
N ASP A 307 0.59 -15.44 -22.42
CA ASP A 307 -0.59 -14.72 -22.91
C ASP A 307 -1.51 -14.29 -21.75
N ALA A 308 -1.64 -15.14 -20.72
CA ALA A 308 -2.39 -14.80 -19.53
C ALA A 308 -1.78 -13.61 -18.77
N LEU A 309 -0.45 -13.58 -18.60
CA LEU A 309 0.26 -12.47 -17.96
C LEU A 309 0.18 -11.17 -18.78
N GLN A 310 0.28 -11.26 -20.11
CA GLN A 310 0.10 -10.11 -21.01
C GLN A 310 -1.33 -9.56 -20.92
N LEU A 311 -2.34 -10.43 -20.89
CA LEU A 311 -3.74 -10.06 -20.73
C LEU A 311 -3.96 -9.36 -19.38
N VAL A 312 -3.40 -9.89 -18.29
CA VAL A 312 -3.42 -9.26 -16.95
C VAL A 312 -2.84 -7.85 -17.02
N GLY A 313 -1.65 -7.69 -17.59
CA GLY A 313 -0.96 -6.39 -17.69
C GLY A 313 -1.78 -5.37 -18.50
N LYS A 314 -2.33 -5.79 -19.65
CA LYS A 314 -3.18 -4.95 -20.50
C LYS A 314 -4.39 -4.39 -19.74
N HIS A 315 -5.12 -5.24 -19.02
CA HIS A 315 -6.31 -4.82 -18.27
C HIS A 315 -5.95 -4.01 -17.03
N ALA A 316 -4.88 -4.35 -16.33
CA ALA A 316 -4.39 -3.56 -15.21
C ALA A 316 -4.02 -2.13 -15.64
N ARG A 317 -3.29 -1.98 -16.76
CA ARG A 317 -2.97 -0.66 -17.33
C ARG A 317 -4.22 0.12 -17.67
N ARG A 318 -5.19 -0.52 -18.33
CA ARG A 318 -6.44 0.15 -18.72
C ARG A 318 -7.21 0.62 -17.49
N ALA A 319 -7.41 -0.25 -16.50
CA ALA A 319 -8.11 0.08 -15.26
C ALA A 319 -7.42 1.20 -14.47
N ALA A 320 -6.09 1.23 -14.44
CA ALA A 320 -5.33 2.30 -13.80
C ALA A 320 -5.53 3.66 -14.50
N LEU A 321 -5.55 3.70 -15.83
CA LEU A 321 -5.84 4.90 -16.60
C LEU A 321 -7.29 5.37 -16.41
N ASP A 322 -8.26 4.46 -16.44
CA ASP A 322 -9.67 4.78 -16.23
C ASP A 322 -9.90 5.35 -14.81
N MET A 323 -9.21 4.80 -13.81
CA MET A 323 -9.24 5.32 -12.44
C MET A 323 -8.63 6.72 -12.35
N ARG A 324 -7.46 6.95 -12.96
CA ARG A 324 -6.83 8.28 -13.03
C ARG A 324 -7.79 9.30 -13.63
N ASP A 325 -8.33 9.00 -14.80
CA ASP A 325 -9.18 9.92 -15.55
C ASP A 325 -10.47 10.24 -14.77
N SER A 326 -11.04 9.24 -14.09
CA SER A 326 -12.19 9.42 -13.20
C SER A 326 -11.87 10.33 -12.00
N LEU A 327 -10.72 10.13 -11.35
CA LEU A 327 -10.27 10.95 -10.22
C LEU A 327 -10.02 12.40 -10.67
N ASN A 328 -9.27 12.60 -11.76
CA ASN A 328 -8.97 13.94 -12.28
C ASN A 328 -10.23 14.66 -12.76
N THR A 329 -11.23 13.94 -13.27
CA THR A 329 -12.54 14.52 -13.61
C THR A 329 -13.27 15.00 -12.36
N ALA A 330 -13.40 14.14 -11.34
CA ALA A 330 -14.06 14.49 -10.09
C ALA A 330 -13.37 15.66 -9.34
N LEU A 331 -12.04 15.74 -9.40
CA LEU A 331 -11.28 16.85 -8.83
C LEU A 331 -11.54 18.18 -9.57
N LYS A 332 -11.68 18.16 -10.90
CA LYS A 332 -12.02 19.34 -11.70
C LYS A 332 -13.44 19.81 -11.47
N GLU A 333 -14.39 18.88 -11.33
CA GLU A 333 -15.81 19.18 -11.10
C GLU A 333 -16.12 19.72 -9.70
N ARG A 334 -15.17 19.59 -8.75
CA ARG A 334 -15.27 20.16 -7.40
C ARG A 334 -15.03 21.68 -7.36
N SER A 335 -14.46 22.24 -8.43
CA SER A 335 -14.00 23.65 -8.53
C SER A 335 -15.15 24.63 -8.71
#